data_AF-A0A285U103-F1
#
_entry.id   AF-A0A285U103-F1
#
_cell.length_a   1.000
_cell.length_b   1.000
_cell.length_c   1.000
_cell.angle_alpha   90.00
_cell.angle_beta   90.00
_cell.angle_gamma   90.00
#
_symmetry.space_group_name_H-M   'P 1'
#
loop_
_entity.id
_entity.type
_entity.pdbx_description
1 polymer ?
#
loop_
_entity_poly.entity_id
_entity_poly.type
_entity_poly.pdbx_seq_one_letter_code
_entity_poly.pdbx_strand_id
1 'polypeptide(L)'
;MTAHTRKATLYRMVMDDHICPFGLKSRDLLKREGYAVDDHRLTTRKETDDFQAKYNVETTPQTFIDGERIGGHDELREYFGKPVNDGNSVTYQPVIAVFGMAALMALGLSWAAFGDFLTVRAVEWFIATSMCILAILKLRDLESFSNMFLGYDLLAQRWVRYAYIYPFGEALAGVLMIFGALMWLAVPVALFIGTIGAVSVFKAVYIDKCNLKCACVGGDSNVPLGFISLTENIMMVAMAIWMMVK
;
A
#
# COMPACT_ATOMS: atom_id res chain seq x y z
N MET A 1 29.47 30.68 -21.74
CA MET A 1 29.07 30.77 -20.32
C MET A 1 29.45 29.45 -19.67
N THR A 2 30.51 29.44 -18.85
CA THR A 2 30.93 28.24 -18.11
C THR A 2 29.82 27.86 -17.14
N ALA A 3 29.17 26.72 -17.36
CA ALA A 3 28.20 26.18 -16.43
C ALA A 3 28.92 25.93 -15.10
N HIS A 4 28.69 26.80 -14.11
CA HIS A 4 29.12 26.53 -12.74
C HIS A 4 28.48 25.22 -12.32
N THR A 5 29.28 24.18 -12.19
CA THR A 5 28.80 22.88 -11.70
C THR A 5 28.38 23.09 -10.25
N ARG A 6 27.06 23.11 -10.01
CA ARG A 6 26.51 23.22 -8.66
C ARG A 6 27.04 22.05 -7.83
N LYS A 7 27.60 22.32 -6.66
CA LYS A 7 28.16 21.29 -5.77
C LYS A 7 27.28 21.11 -4.54
N ALA A 8 27.12 19.86 -4.13
CA ALA A 8 26.45 19.51 -2.88
C ALA A 8 27.30 18.51 -2.12
N THR A 9 27.45 18.69 -0.81
CA THR A 9 28.13 17.72 0.06
C THR A 9 27.09 16.86 0.75
N LEU A 10 27.28 15.55 0.72
CA LEU A 10 26.39 14.58 1.33
C LEU A 10 27.16 13.71 2.31
N TYR A 11 26.78 13.77 3.57
CA TYR A 11 27.26 12.83 4.59
C TYR A 11 26.27 11.69 4.73
N ARG A 12 26.70 10.45 4.50
CA ARG A 12 25.83 9.28 4.63
C ARG A 12 26.57 8.07 5.18
N MET A 13 25.83 7.24 5.91
CA MET A 13 26.33 6.00 6.46
C MET A 13 26.51 4.94 5.37
N VAL A 14 27.70 4.34 5.33
CA VAL A 14 28.07 3.22 4.45
C VAL A 14 28.99 2.29 5.23
N MET A 15 28.39 1.41 6.03
CA MET A 15 29.12 0.39 6.77
C MET A 15 29.04 -0.93 6.00
N ASP A 16 29.99 -1.84 6.22
CA ASP A 16 30.03 -3.13 5.53
C ASP A 16 28.73 -3.94 5.74
N ASP A 17 28.18 -3.89 6.96
CA ASP A 17 26.95 -4.60 7.33
C ASP A 17 25.68 -3.73 7.23
N HIS A 18 25.77 -2.45 6.82
CA HIS A 18 24.62 -1.55 6.79
C HIS A 18 24.70 -0.47 5.71
N ILE A 19 23.78 -0.54 4.75
CA ILE A 19 23.61 0.48 3.70
C ILE A 19 22.38 1.33 4.03
N CYS A 20 22.60 2.62 4.27
CA CYS A 20 21.49 3.55 4.52
C CYS A 20 20.69 3.83 3.22
N PRO A 21 19.39 3.46 3.15
CA PRO A 21 18.59 3.68 1.95
C PRO A 21 18.34 5.17 1.67
N PHE A 22 18.14 5.98 2.70
CA PHE A 22 17.94 7.42 2.56
C PHE A 22 19.19 8.13 2.05
N GLY A 23 20.39 7.67 2.44
CA GLY A 23 21.65 8.19 1.90
C GLY A 23 21.78 7.97 0.39
N LEU A 24 21.37 6.79 -0.10
CA LEU A 24 21.34 6.52 -1.53
C LEU A 24 20.31 7.37 -2.26
N LYS A 25 19.11 7.52 -1.69
CA LYS A 25 18.03 8.36 -2.26
C LYS A 25 18.43 9.83 -2.33
N SER A 26 19.04 10.39 -1.28
CA SER A 26 19.54 11.78 -1.30
C SER A 26 20.63 11.98 -2.35
N ARG A 27 21.57 11.03 -2.47
CA ARG A 27 22.63 11.07 -3.49
C ARG A 27 22.05 11.06 -4.91
N ASP A 28 21.08 10.20 -5.17
CA ASP A 28 20.41 10.10 -6.46
C ASP A 28 19.59 11.36 -6.77
N LEU A 29 18.86 11.89 -5.78
CA LEU A 29 18.10 13.12 -5.90
C LEU A 29 19.00 14.31 -6.29
N LEU A 30 20.10 14.53 -5.57
CA LEU A 30 21.07 15.58 -5.89
C LEU A 30 21.61 15.46 -7.33
N LYS A 31 21.92 14.24 -7.78
CA LYS A 31 22.40 14.00 -9.14
C LYS A 31 21.33 14.35 -10.20
N ARG A 32 20.06 13.99 -9.97
CA ARG A 32 18.96 14.30 -10.88
C ARG A 32 18.69 15.81 -10.98
N GLU A 33 18.92 16.56 -9.90
CA GLU A 33 18.83 18.02 -9.87
C GLU A 33 20.08 18.71 -10.45
N GLY A 34 21.06 17.93 -10.96
CA GLY A 34 22.24 18.43 -11.66
C GLY A 34 23.38 18.88 -10.75
N TYR A 35 23.43 18.43 -9.50
CA TYR A 35 24.54 18.69 -8.59
C TYR A 35 25.67 17.66 -8.77
N ALA A 36 26.92 18.14 -8.75
CA ALA A 36 28.08 17.31 -8.46
C ALA A 36 28.11 17.01 -6.96
N VAL A 37 27.97 15.74 -6.60
CA VAL A 37 27.87 15.30 -5.22
C VAL A 37 29.26 14.95 -4.68
N ASP A 38 29.68 15.67 -3.64
CA ASP A 38 30.80 15.31 -2.78
C ASP A 38 30.29 14.31 -1.71
N ASP A 39 30.49 13.02 -1.96
CA ASP A 39 29.93 11.89 -1.19
C ASP A 39 30.84 11.49 -0.03
N HIS A 40 30.59 12.05 1.17
CA HIS A 40 31.33 11.75 2.40
C HIS A 40 30.69 10.55 3.10
N ARG A 41 31.39 9.42 3.07
CA ARG A 41 30.90 8.16 3.64
C ARG A 41 31.36 8.02 5.07
N LEU A 42 30.40 7.83 5.96
CA LEU A 42 30.63 7.47 7.36
C LEU A 42 30.64 5.95 7.43
N THR A 43 31.82 5.38 7.63
CA THR A 43 32.09 3.93 7.50
C THR A 43 32.11 3.20 8.83
N THR A 44 32.14 3.93 9.95
CA THR A 44 32.05 3.36 11.29
C THR A 44 30.95 4.00 12.11
N ARG A 45 30.47 3.28 13.14
CA ARG A 45 29.50 3.82 14.10
C ARG A 45 30.04 5.06 14.80
N LYS A 46 31.30 5.01 15.22
CA LYS A 46 32.00 6.13 15.87
C LYS A 46 32.04 7.36 14.96
N GLU A 47 32.40 7.22 13.68
CA GLU A 47 32.36 8.33 12.72
C GLU A 47 30.96 8.92 12.58
N THR A 48 29.92 8.08 12.62
CA THR A 48 28.53 8.51 12.53
C THR A 48 28.12 9.30 13.78
N ASP A 49 28.44 8.78 14.96
CA ASP A 49 28.10 9.42 16.23
C ASP A 49 28.90 10.74 16.41
N ASP A 50 30.18 10.76 16.03
CA ASP A 50 31.03 11.96 16.03
C ASP A 50 30.48 13.02 15.06
N PHE A 51 30.03 12.62 13.87
CA PHE A 51 29.38 13.51 12.91
C PHE A 51 28.06 14.08 13.47
N GLN A 52 27.23 13.23 14.05
CA GLN A 52 25.96 13.60 14.67
C GLN A 52 26.17 14.62 15.79
N ALA A 53 27.14 14.37 16.68
CA ALA A 53 27.51 15.30 17.74
C ALA A 53 28.05 16.63 17.17
N LYS A 54 28.94 16.57 16.18
CA LYS A 54 29.56 17.76 15.56
C LYS A 54 28.53 18.71 14.95
N TYR A 55 27.51 18.17 14.27
CA TYR A 55 26.49 18.98 13.59
C TYR A 55 25.17 19.10 14.38
N ASN A 56 25.13 18.54 15.61
CA ASN A 56 23.95 18.48 16.47
C ASN A 56 22.70 17.94 15.75
N VAL A 57 22.84 16.75 15.15
CA VAL A 57 21.79 16.07 14.38
C VAL A 57 21.58 14.65 14.90
N GLU A 58 20.33 14.19 14.91
CA GLU A 58 19.99 12.86 15.41
C GLU A 58 20.15 11.76 14.35
N THR A 59 20.16 12.12 13.06
CA THR A 59 20.09 11.16 11.96
C THR A 59 21.03 11.51 10.80
N THR A 60 21.39 10.48 10.03
CA THR A 60 22.05 10.61 8.73
C THR A 60 21.15 9.96 7.67
N PRO A 61 21.19 10.38 6.40
CA PRO A 61 22.14 11.31 5.79
C PRO A 61 21.92 12.78 6.17
N GLN A 62 22.92 13.63 5.92
CA GLN A 62 22.78 15.09 5.97
C GLN A 62 23.36 15.72 4.70
N THR A 63 22.61 16.64 4.11
CA THR A 63 22.94 17.32 2.85
C THR A 63 23.31 18.78 3.11
N PHE A 64 24.35 19.24 2.43
CA PHE A 64 24.81 20.62 2.45
C PHE A 64 24.90 21.16 1.02
N ILE A 65 24.36 22.34 0.79
CA ILE A 65 24.39 23.04 -0.51
C ILE A 65 24.88 24.46 -0.25
N ASP A 66 25.86 24.93 -1.02
CA ASP A 66 26.45 26.27 -0.88
C ASP A 66 26.96 26.60 0.54
N GLY A 67 27.37 25.56 1.29
CA GLY A 67 27.84 25.67 2.68
C GLY A 67 26.73 25.69 3.73
N GLU A 68 25.47 25.76 3.33
CA GLU A 68 24.31 25.71 4.23
C GLU A 68 23.82 24.27 4.42
N ARG A 69 23.42 23.93 5.65
CA ARG A 69 22.84 22.62 5.97
C ARG A 69 21.38 22.59 5.56
N ILE A 70 21.04 21.75 4.59
CA ILE A 70 19.65 21.53 4.16
C ILE A 70 18.93 20.56 5.10
N GLY A 71 19.61 19.48 5.51
CA GLY A 71 19.04 18.48 6.42
C GLY A 71 19.09 17.06 5.87
N GLY A 72 18.16 16.23 6.34
CA GLY A 72 18.00 14.84 5.92
C GLY A 72 17.40 14.68 4.52
N HIS A 73 16.87 13.50 4.24
CA HIS A 73 16.29 13.22 2.92
C HIS A 73 14.98 13.99 2.68
N ASP A 74 14.17 14.15 3.72
CA ASP A 74 12.86 14.81 3.59
C ASP A 74 13.01 16.32 3.44
N GLU A 75 13.90 16.96 4.21
CA GLU A 75 14.23 18.38 4.06
C GLU A 75 14.88 18.65 2.69
N LEU A 76 15.69 17.71 2.18
CA LEU A 76 16.23 17.82 0.83
C LEU A 76 15.15 17.75 -0.25
N ARG A 77 14.11 16.93 -0.06
CA ARG A 77 12.96 16.90 -0.98
C ARG A 77 12.20 18.22 -0.93
N GLU A 78 11.97 18.75 0.26
CA GLU A 78 11.31 20.04 0.47
C GLU A 78 12.09 21.18 -0.19
N TYR A 79 13.42 21.21 -0.05
CA TYR A 79 14.30 22.18 -0.71
C TYR A 79 14.13 22.20 -2.23
N PHE A 80 13.89 21.04 -2.86
CA PHE A 80 13.62 20.93 -4.30
C PHE A 80 12.13 21.05 -4.67
N GLY A 81 11.26 21.47 -3.74
CA GLY A 81 9.82 21.59 -3.96
C GLY A 81 9.13 20.25 -4.27
N LYS A 82 9.74 19.13 -3.87
CA LYS A 82 9.16 17.80 -4.06
C LYS A 82 8.25 17.49 -2.87
N PRO A 83 7.15 16.75 -3.08
CA PRO A 83 6.26 16.35 -1.98
C PRO A 83 7.07 15.57 -0.94
N VAL A 84 6.89 15.86 0.35
CA VAL A 84 7.46 15.09 1.46
C VAL A 84 6.43 14.07 1.92
N ASN A 85 6.87 12.87 2.29
CA ASN A 85 5.96 11.88 2.83
C ASN A 85 5.79 12.14 4.32
N ASP A 86 4.79 12.94 4.68
CA ASP A 86 4.41 13.28 6.06
C ASP A 86 3.83 12.11 6.87
N GLY A 87 3.89 10.87 6.34
CA GLY A 87 3.37 9.66 6.97
C GLY A 87 1.84 9.62 7.06
N ASN A 88 1.12 10.67 6.68
CA ASN A 88 -0.33 10.82 6.82
C ASN A 88 -1.04 11.20 5.52
N SER A 89 -0.30 11.52 4.46
CA SER A 89 -0.85 11.82 3.14
C SER A 89 -1.59 10.62 2.55
N VAL A 90 -2.79 10.90 2.05
CA VAL A 90 -3.67 9.91 1.42
C VAL A 90 -2.99 9.33 0.20
N THR A 91 -2.85 8.01 0.16
CA THR A 91 -2.14 7.32 -0.93
C THR A 91 -3.04 6.28 -1.59
N TYR A 92 -3.25 6.41 -2.91
CA TYR A 92 -4.02 5.46 -3.72
C TYR A 92 -3.14 4.45 -4.48
N GLN A 93 -1.82 4.63 -4.47
CA GLN A 93 -0.88 3.77 -5.20
C GLN A 93 -1.04 2.26 -4.89
N PRO A 94 -1.18 1.83 -3.61
CA PRO A 94 -1.40 0.42 -3.31
C PRO A 94 -2.67 -0.15 -3.93
N VAL A 95 -3.76 0.63 -3.95
CA VAL A 95 -5.06 0.22 -4.52
C VAL A 95 -4.96 0.08 -6.03
N ILE A 96 -4.37 1.09 -6.69
CA ILE A 96 -4.14 1.07 -8.14
C ILE A 96 -3.25 -0.12 -8.51
N ALA A 97 -2.22 -0.43 -7.70
CA ALA A 97 -1.37 -1.59 -7.93
C ALA A 97 -2.15 -2.91 -7.81
N VAL A 98 -2.98 -3.08 -6.77
CA VAL A 98 -3.77 -4.30 -6.56
C VAL A 98 -4.76 -4.53 -7.71
N PHE A 99 -5.64 -3.55 -7.97
CA PHE A 99 -6.66 -3.70 -9.01
C PHE A 99 -6.05 -3.68 -10.43
N GLY A 100 -5.01 -2.88 -10.66
CA GLY A 100 -4.29 -2.88 -11.93
C GLY A 100 -3.65 -4.23 -12.24
N MET A 101 -2.98 -4.85 -11.25
CA MET A 101 -2.39 -6.17 -11.42
C MET A 101 -3.45 -7.27 -11.56
N ALA A 102 -4.55 -7.20 -10.80
CA ALA A 102 -5.66 -8.13 -10.95
C ALA A 102 -6.28 -8.06 -12.35
N ALA A 103 -6.47 -6.86 -12.89
CA ALA A 103 -7.00 -6.66 -14.24
C ALA A 103 -6.06 -7.26 -15.30
N LEU A 104 -4.76 -6.98 -15.21
CA LEU A 104 -3.77 -7.56 -16.12
C LEU A 104 -3.72 -9.08 -16.05
N MET A 105 -3.80 -9.65 -14.84
CA MET A 105 -3.86 -11.11 -14.66
C MET A 105 -5.13 -11.70 -15.28
N ALA A 106 -6.28 -11.07 -15.06
CA ALA A 106 -7.55 -11.54 -15.61
C ALA A 106 -7.60 -11.48 -17.14
N LEU A 107 -7.08 -10.41 -17.75
CA LEU A 107 -6.94 -10.29 -19.21
C LEU A 107 -5.96 -11.33 -19.75
N GLY A 108 -4.83 -11.55 -19.07
CA GLY A 108 -3.85 -12.56 -19.45
C GLY A 108 -4.41 -13.98 -19.40
N LEU A 109 -5.19 -14.30 -18.36
CA LEU A 109 -5.91 -15.57 -18.23
C LEU A 109 -6.98 -15.71 -19.33
N SER A 110 -7.75 -14.65 -19.60
CA SER A 110 -8.77 -14.65 -20.67
C SER A 110 -8.14 -14.93 -22.04
N TRP A 111 -7.04 -14.25 -22.33
CA TRP A 111 -6.28 -14.47 -23.55
C TRP A 111 -5.76 -15.92 -23.65
N ALA A 112 -5.17 -16.44 -22.57
CA ALA A 112 -4.63 -17.80 -22.54
C ALA A 112 -5.71 -18.89 -22.71
N ALA A 113 -6.91 -18.66 -22.18
CA ALA A 113 -8.00 -19.65 -22.22
C ALA A 113 -8.89 -19.55 -23.47
N PHE A 114 -9.13 -18.34 -23.99
CA PHE A 114 -10.12 -18.09 -25.04
C PHE A 114 -9.56 -17.40 -26.29
N GLY A 115 -8.32 -16.92 -26.27
CA GLY A 115 -7.74 -16.14 -27.37
C GLY A 115 -8.36 -14.74 -27.54
N ASP A 116 -9.13 -14.28 -26.55
CA ASP A 116 -9.73 -12.93 -26.51
C ASP A 116 -9.50 -12.30 -25.13
N PHE A 117 -9.22 -11.01 -25.12
CA PHE A 117 -8.98 -10.23 -23.90
C PHE A 117 -10.29 -9.88 -23.18
N LEU A 118 -11.33 -9.50 -23.91
CA LEU A 118 -12.56 -8.94 -23.33
C LEU A 118 -13.70 -9.94 -23.34
N THR A 119 -13.64 -10.88 -22.39
CA THR A 119 -14.71 -11.86 -22.18
C THR A 119 -15.46 -11.59 -20.88
N VAL A 120 -16.69 -12.12 -20.76
CA VAL A 120 -17.41 -12.14 -19.47
C VAL A 120 -16.54 -12.81 -18.41
N ARG A 121 -15.84 -13.91 -18.77
CA ARG A 121 -14.94 -14.63 -17.86
C ARG A 121 -13.77 -13.77 -17.39
N ALA A 122 -13.26 -12.85 -18.21
CA ALA A 122 -12.24 -11.88 -17.79
C ALA A 122 -12.73 -11.00 -16.63
N VAL A 123 -13.99 -10.56 -16.67
CA VAL A 123 -14.59 -9.79 -15.56
C VAL A 123 -14.74 -10.65 -14.30
N GLU A 124 -15.19 -11.90 -14.45
CA GLU A 124 -15.30 -12.85 -13.33
C GLU A 124 -13.94 -13.11 -12.66
N TRP A 125 -12.90 -13.34 -13.46
CA TRP A 125 -11.54 -13.54 -12.97
C TRP A 125 -10.94 -12.26 -12.41
N PHE A 126 -11.27 -11.08 -12.94
CA PHE A 126 -10.82 -9.82 -12.36
C PHE A 126 -11.32 -9.64 -10.92
N ILE A 127 -12.62 -9.88 -10.68
CA ILE A 127 -13.20 -9.77 -9.35
C ILE A 127 -12.59 -10.82 -8.41
N ALA A 128 -12.53 -12.08 -8.85
CA ALA A 128 -12.04 -13.17 -8.02
C ALA A 128 -10.53 -13.04 -7.68
N THR A 129 -9.70 -12.62 -8.65
CA THR A 129 -8.27 -12.37 -8.42
C THR A 129 -8.04 -11.15 -7.53
N SER A 130 -8.81 -10.07 -7.71
CA SER A 130 -8.76 -8.89 -6.82
C SER A 130 -9.06 -9.30 -5.37
N MET A 131 -10.11 -10.10 -5.17
CA MET A 131 -10.50 -10.63 -3.86
C MET A 131 -9.40 -11.49 -3.24
N CYS A 132 -8.75 -12.36 -4.03
CA CYS A 132 -7.62 -13.16 -3.54
C CYS A 132 -6.42 -12.30 -3.12
N ILE A 133 -6.06 -11.28 -3.91
CA ILE A 133 -4.93 -10.39 -3.59
C ILE A 133 -5.24 -9.59 -2.31
N LEU A 134 -6.44 -9.03 -2.18
CA LEU A 134 -6.85 -8.30 -0.98
C LEU A 134 -6.85 -9.22 0.24
N ALA A 135 -7.33 -10.46 0.11
CA ALA A 135 -7.25 -11.45 1.18
C ALA A 135 -5.80 -11.77 1.56
N ILE A 136 -4.87 -11.89 0.60
CA ILE A 136 -3.43 -12.06 0.88
C ILE A 136 -2.88 -10.87 1.68
N LEU A 137 -3.25 -9.63 1.33
CA LEU A 137 -2.80 -8.44 2.05
C LEU A 137 -3.33 -8.41 3.50
N LYS A 138 -4.60 -8.79 3.70
CA LYS A 138 -5.22 -8.91 5.02
C LYS A 138 -4.56 -10.02 5.85
N LEU A 139 -4.23 -11.15 5.24
CA LEU A 139 -3.56 -12.29 5.89
C LEU A 139 -2.08 -12.04 6.21
N ARG A 140 -1.38 -11.23 5.41
CA ARG A 140 0.03 -10.88 5.62
C ARG A 140 0.26 -10.17 6.94
N ASP A 141 -0.68 -9.31 7.34
CA ASP A 141 -0.63 -8.56 8.60
C ASP A 141 -1.99 -8.62 9.29
N LEU A 142 -2.32 -9.82 9.79
CA LEU A 142 -3.62 -10.14 10.37
C LEU A 142 -3.93 -9.32 11.63
N GLU A 143 -2.91 -9.02 12.44
CA GLU A 143 -3.07 -8.25 13.68
C GLU A 143 -3.38 -6.79 13.37
N SER A 144 -2.65 -6.18 12.43
CA SER A 144 -2.92 -4.80 12.03
C SER A 144 -4.28 -4.69 11.32
N PHE A 145 -4.61 -5.67 10.46
CA PHE A 145 -5.94 -5.79 9.86
C PHE A 145 -7.04 -5.86 10.92
N SER A 146 -6.95 -6.79 11.88
CA SER A 146 -8.02 -7.03 12.85
C SER A 146 -8.29 -5.79 13.71
N ASN A 147 -7.23 -5.10 14.15
CA ASN A 147 -7.32 -3.87 14.92
C ASN A 147 -8.03 -2.75 14.14
N MET A 148 -7.72 -2.58 12.85
CA MET A 148 -8.39 -1.61 11.99
C MET A 148 -9.82 -2.01 11.64
N PHE A 149 -10.07 -3.30 11.40
CA PHE A 149 -11.37 -3.85 11.03
C PHE A 149 -12.40 -3.69 12.15
N LEU A 150 -11.98 -3.90 13.40
CA LEU A 150 -12.80 -3.64 14.60
C LEU A 150 -13.22 -2.15 14.71
N GLY A 151 -12.48 -1.23 14.09
CA GLY A 151 -12.79 0.19 14.09
C GLY A 151 -14.11 0.54 13.39
N TYR A 152 -14.62 -0.31 12.50
CA TYR A 152 -15.83 -0.01 11.72
C TYR A 152 -16.78 -1.20 11.48
N ASP A 153 -16.30 -2.44 11.48
CA ASP A 153 -17.15 -3.58 11.17
C ASP A 153 -18.09 -3.93 12.33
N LEU A 154 -19.40 -3.89 12.07
CA LEU A 154 -20.44 -4.07 13.10
C LEU A 154 -20.44 -5.47 13.70
N LEU A 155 -20.14 -6.50 12.89
CA LEU A 155 -20.11 -7.88 13.37
C LEU A 155 -18.81 -8.15 14.14
N ALA A 156 -17.68 -7.62 13.65
CA ALA A 156 -16.39 -7.73 14.33
C ALA A 156 -16.42 -7.07 15.71
N GLN A 157 -17.05 -5.89 15.83
CA GLN A 157 -17.23 -5.20 17.11
C GLN A 157 -18.02 -6.04 18.12
N ARG A 158 -18.97 -6.86 17.65
CA ARG A 158 -19.77 -7.74 18.50
C ARG A 158 -19.09 -9.09 18.78
N TRP A 159 -18.30 -9.59 17.84
CA TRP A 159 -17.57 -10.84 17.96
C TRP A 159 -16.15 -10.71 17.42
N VAL A 160 -15.20 -10.35 18.28
CA VAL A 160 -13.81 -10.04 17.90
C VAL A 160 -13.13 -11.15 17.09
N ARG A 161 -13.44 -12.44 17.37
CA ARG A 161 -12.86 -13.56 16.62
C ARG A 161 -13.26 -13.57 15.14
N TYR A 162 -14.39 -12.95 14.78
CA TYR A 162 -14.78 -12.76 13.39
C TYR A 162 -13.73 -11.97 12.60
N ALA A 163 -13.11 -10.95 13.20
CA ALA A 163 -12.06 -10.15 12.54
C ALA A 163 -10.87 -11.01 12.09
N TYR A 164 -10.56 -12.08 12.81
CA TYR A 164 -9.47 -13.00 12.47
C TYR A 164 -9.87 -14.04 11.42
N ILE A 165 -11.17 -14.40 11.35
CA ILE A 165 -11.69 -15.41 10.42
C ILE A 165 -12.03 -14.79 9.06
N TYR A 166 -12.44 -13.52 9.04
CA TYR A 166 -12.91 -12.82 7.85
C TYR A 166 -11.96 -12.92 6.64
N PRO A 167 -10.63 -12.65 6.77
CA PRO A 167 -9.72 -12.76 5.63
C PRO A 167 -9.63 -14.16 5.03
N PHE A 168 -9.83 -15.20 5.84
CA PHE A 168 -9.88 -16.59 5.36
C PHE A 168 -11.16 -16.89 4.59
N GLY A 169 -12.29 -16.32 5.03
CA GLY A 169 -13.57 -16.40 4.32
C GLY A 169 -13.49 -15.76 2.94
N GLU A 170 -12.86 -14.59 2.85
CA GLU A 170 -12.60 -13.92 1.57
C GLU A 170 -11.62 -14.71 0.69
N ALA A 171 -10.51 -15.21 1.25
CA ALA A 171 -9.58 -16.04 0.49
C ALA A 171 -10.28 -17.28 -0.09
N LEU A 172 -11.07 -17.98 0.73
CA LEU A 172 -11.82 -19.16 0.33
C LEU A 172 -12.81 -18.83 -0.80
N ALA A 173 -13.64 -17.80 -0.61
CA ALA A 173 -14.61 -17.43 -1.62
C ALA A 173 -13.93 -16.98 -2.93
N GLY A 174 -12.87 -16.17 -2.87
CA GLY A 174 -12.12 -15.74 -4.06
C GLY A 174 -11.51 -16.93 -4.83
N VAL A 175 -10.87 -17.87 -4.13
CA VAL A 175 -10.27 -19.06 -4.74
C VAL A 175 -11.33 -19.95 -5.39
N LEU A 176 -12.45 -20.20 -4.70
CA LEU A 176 -13.55 -20.99 -5.24
C LEU A 176 -14.20 -20.33 -6.47
N MET A 177 -14.31 -18.99 -6.48
CA MET A 177 -14.78 -18.23 -7.64
C MET A 177 -13.83 -18.35 -8.84
N ILE A 178 -12.52 -18.39 -8.63
CA ILE A 178 -11.54 -18.63 -9.71
C ILE A 178 -11.74 -20.03 -10.32
N PHE A 179 -11.87 -21.05 -9.46
CA PHE A 179 -12.10 -22.42 -9.91
C PHE A 179 -13.47 -22.62 -10.58
N GLY A 180 -14.45 -21.79 -10.24
CA GLY A 180 -15.85 -22.02 -10.63
C GLY A 180 -16.42 -23.28 -9.99
N ALA A 181 -15.91 -23.68 -8.83
CA ALA A 181 -16.27 -24.92 -8.12
C ALA A 181 -16.84 -24.60 -6.74
N LEU A 182 -17.67 -25.52 -6.20
CA LEU A 182 -18.30 -25.37 -4.87
C LEU A 182 -19.03 -24.02 -4.69
N MET A 183 -19.69 -23.55 -5.75
CA MET A 183 -20.40 -22.25 -5.74
C MET A 183 -21.49 -22.19 -4.68
N TRP A 184 -22.09 -23.33 -4.33
CA TRP A 184 -23.04 -23.47 -3.22
C TRP A 184 -22.45 -23.07 -1.86
N LEU A 185 -21.13 -23.12 -1.70
CA LEU A 185 -20.41 -22.67 -0.50
C LEU A 185 -19.85 -21.24 -0.68
N ALA A 186 -19.24 -20.97 -1.84
CA ALA A 186 -18.61 -19.67 -2.11
C ALA A 186 -19.63 -18.52 -2.10
N VAL A 187 -20.80 -18.72 -2.71
CA VAL A 187 -21.84 -17.68 -2.85
C VAL A 187 -22.42 -17.27 -1.50
N PRO A 188 -22.89 -18.18 -0.62
CA PRO A 188 -23.37 -17.78 0.70
C PRO A 188 -22.32 -17.09 1.56
N VAL A 189 -21.07 -17.56 1.53
CA VAL A 189 -19.96 -16.94 2.27
C VAL A 189 -19.74 -15.51 1.79
N ALA A 190 -19.58 -15.31 0.49
CA ALA A 190 -19.37 -14.00 -0.13
C ALA A 190 -20.55 -13.03 0.11
N LEU A 191 -21.79 -13.51 0.00
CA LEU A 191 -22.98 -12.71 0.27
C LEU A 191 -23.05 -12.28 1.74
N PHE A 192 -22.79 -13.21 2.66
CA PHE A 192 -22.85 -12.93 4.09
C PHE A 192 -21.80 -11.89 4.50
N ILE A 193 -20.53 -12.14 4.18
CA ILE A 193 -19.43 -11.24 4.56
C ILE A 193 -19.52 -9.90 3.82
N GLY A 194 -19.87 -9.93 2.53
CA GLY A 194 -19.99 -8.74 1.69
C GLY A 194 -21.16 -7.85 2.09
N THR A 195 -22.31 -8.41 2.46
CA THR A 195 -23.47 -7.62 2.92
C THR A 195 -23.18 -6.95 4.26
N ILE A 196 -22.62 -7.70 5.22
CA ILE A 196 -22.26 -7.15 6.53
C ILE A 196 -21.18 -6.08 6.40
N GLY A 197 -20.15 -6.33 5.58
CA GLY A 197 -19.09 -5.37 5.28
C GLY A 197 -19.63 -4.11 4.61
N ALA A 198 -20.48 -4.24 3.60
CA ALA A 198 -21.10 -3.10 2.90
C ALA A 198 -21.93 -2.23 3.86
N VAL A 199 -22.77 -2.84 4.71
CA VAL A 199 -23.57 -2.10 5.70
C VAL A 199 -22.65 -1.41 6.74
N SER A 200 -21.61 -2.10 7.18
CA SER A 200 -20.66 -1.55 8.16
C SER A 200 -19.89 -0.36 7.61
N VAL A 201 -19.34 -0.48 6.39
CA VAL A 201 -18.63 0.61 5.71
C VAL A 201 -19.58 1.76 5.40
N PHE A 202 -20.80 1.47 4.93
CA PHE A 202 -21.81 2.50 4.67
C PHE A 202 -22.12 3.31 5.93
N LYS A 203 -22.36 2.64 7.06
CA LYS A 203 -22.59 3.30 8.34
C LYS A 203 -21.38 4.14 8.75
N ALA A 204 -20.18 3.56 8.77
CA ALA A 204 -18.98 4.23 9.25
C ALA A 204 -18.63 5.49 8.44
N VAL A 205 -18.86 5.45 7.12
CA VAL A 205 -18.43 6.51 6.19
C VAL A 205 -19.53 7.55 6.00
N TYR A 206 -20.78 7.12 5.75
CA TYR A 206 -21.87 8.02 5.37
C TYR A 206 -22.67 8.52 6.58
N ILE A 207 -22.78 7.72 7.64
CA ILE A 207 -23.53 8.08 8.84
C ILE A 207 -22.58 8.67 9.89
N ASP A 208 -21.58 7.89 10.29
CA ASP A 208 -20.67 8.24 11.39
C ASP A 208 -19.54 9.21 10.94
N LYS A 209 -19.42 9.46 9.63
CA LYS A 209 -18.42 10.36 9.02
C LYS A 209 -16.99 10.17 9.56
N CYS A 210 -16.62 8.92 9.84
CA CYS A 210 -15.32 8.61 10.42
C CYS A 210 -14.23 8.61 9.34
N ASN A 211 -13.15 9.38 9.56
CA ASN A 211 -11.96 9.35 8.71
C ASN A 211 -11.08 8.15 9.07
N LEU A 212 -11.48 6.96 8.64
CA LEU A 212 -10.75 5.72 8.90
C LEU A 212 -9.89 5.32 7.70
N LYS A 213 -8.73 4.73 8.00
CA LYS A 213 -7.85 4.11 7.01
C LYS A 213 -8.45 2.77 6.55
N CYS A 214 -8.23 2.42 5.28
CA CYS A 214 -8.73 1.20 4.69
C CYS A 214 -7.95 -0.01 5.20
N ALA A 215 -8.62 -0.97 5.84
CA ALA A 215 -7.98 -2.21 6.28
C ALA A 215 -7.71 -3.19 5.11
N CYS A 216 -8.35 -2.99 3.95
CA CYS A 216 -8.32 -3.95 2.85
C CYS A 216 -6.94 -4.15 2.21
N VAL A 217 -6.04 -3.20 2.38
CA VAL A 217 -4.67 -3.24 1.84
C VAL A 217 -3.63 -3.57 2.93
N GLY A 218 -4.09 -3.96 4.13
CA GLY A 218 -3.27 -4.10 5.33
C GLY A 218 -3.05 -2.77 6.05
N GLY A 219 -2.52 -2.82 7.27
CA GLY A 219 -2.57 -1.67 8.18
C GLY A 219 -1.48 -0.62 8.06
N ASP A 220 -0.53 -0.79 7.13
CA ASP A 220 0.49 0.22 6.81
C ASP A 220 0.12 1.09 5.58
N SER A 221 -1.19 1.28 5.33
CA SER A 221 -1.67 2.04 4.17
C SER A 221 -2.49 3.26 4.57
N ASN A 222 -2.18 4.41 3.99
CA ASN A 222 -2.96 5.66 4.13
C ASN A 222 -4.08 5.76 3.08
N VAL A 223 -4.68 4.62 2.74
CA VAL A 223 -5.79 4.55 1.79
C VAL A 223 -7.08 4.93 2.54
N PRO A 224 -7.94 5.80 1.99
CA PRO A 224 -9.20 6.12 2.66
C PRO A 224 -10.17 4.95 2.52
N LEU A 225 -10.77 4.52 3.63
CA LEU A 225 -11.66 3.35 3.69
C LEU A 225 -12.87 3.48 2.74
N GLY A 226 -13.40 4.70 2.59
CA GLY A 226 -14.76 4.94 2.13
C GLY A 226 -15.14 4.34 0.78
N PHE A 227 -14.66 4.93 -0.31
CA PHE A 227 -15.13 4.57 -1.64
C PHE A 227 -14.66 3.18 -2.08
N ILE A 228 -13.43 2.81 -1.71
CA ILE A 228 -12.77 1.60 -2.22
C ILE A 228 -13.34 0.35 -1.55
N SER A 229 -13.44 0.35 -0.22
CA SER A 229 -13.96 -0.80 0.52
C SER A 229 -15.45 -1.01 0.27
N LEU A 230 -16.22 0.07 0.09
CA LEU A 230 -17.63 -0.05 -0.29
C LEU A 230 -17.77 -0.70 -1.68
N THR A 231 -16.99 -0.24 -2.66
CA THR A 231 -17.01 -0.78 -4.02
C THR A 231 -16.61 -2.26 -4.02
N GLU A 232 -15.60 -2.66 -3.25
CA GLU A 232 -15.19 -4.05 -3.07
C GLU A 232 -16.33 -4.94 -2.55
N ASN A 233 -16.98 -4.55 -1.45
CA ASN A 233 -18.07 -5.32 -0.86
C ASN A 233 -19.28 -5.41 -1.81
N ILE A 234 -19.59 -4.34 -2.55
CA ILE A 234 -20.65 -4.34 -3.57
C ILE A 234 -20.30 -5.28 -4.73
N MET A 235 -19.06 -5.23 -5.24
CA MET A 235 -18.62 -6.14 -6.31
C MET A 235 -18.70 -7.60 -5.86
N MET A 236 -18.35 -7.89 -4.61
CA MET A 236 -18.45 -9.23 -4.03
C MET A 236 -19.91 -9.74 -4.02
N VAL A 237 -20.85 -8.90 -3.56
CA VAL A 237 -22.28 -9.23 -3.56
C VAL A 237 -22.82 -9.37 -4.99
N ALA A 238 -22.49 -8.43 -5.88
CA ALA A 238 -22.92 -8.47 -7.27
C ALA A 238 -22.42 -9.73 -7.99
N MET A 239 -21.16 -10.11 -7.77
CA MET A 239 -20.58 -11.30 -8.35
C MET A 239 -21.20 -12.58 -7.79
N ALA A 240 -21.48 -12.60 -6.48
CA ALA A 240 -22.16 -13.74 -5.86
C ALA A 240 -23.59 -13.91 -6.39
N ILE A 241 -24.33 -12.82 -6.62
CA ILE A 241 -25.66 -12.85 -7.28
C ILE A 241 -25.53 -13.31 -8.73
N TRP A 242 -24.57 -12.78 -9.48
CA TRP A 242 -24.30 -13.18 -10.86
C TRP A 242 -24.05 -14.68 -10.98
N MET A 243 -23.21 -15.23 -10.09
CA MET A 243 -22.90 -16.66 -10.05
C MET A 243 -24.05 -17.53 -9.53
N MET A 244 -25.04 -16.95 -8.84
CA MET A 244 -26.25 -17.66 -8.43
C MET A 244 -27.27 -17.77 -9.57
N VAL A 245 -27.33 -16.75 -10.44
CA VAL A 245 -28.31 -16.66 -11.54
C VAL A 245 -27.82 -17.36 -12.82
N LYS A 246 -26.51 -17.50 -12.99
CA LYS A 246 -25.85 -18.17 -14.12
C LYS A 246 -25.87 -19.69 -13.97
#